data_AF-A0A428S6I6-F1
#
_entry.id   AF-A0A428S6I6-F1
#
_cell.length_a   1.000
_cell.length_b   1.000
_cell.length_c   1.000
_cell.angle_alpha   90.00
_cell.angle_beta   90.00
_cell.angle_gamma   90.00
#
_symmetry.space_group_name_H-M   'P 1'
#
loop_
_entity.id
_entity.type
_entity.pdbx_description
1 polymer ?
#
loop_
_entity_poly.entity_id
_entity_poly.type
_entity_poly.pdbx_seq_one_letter_code
_entity_poly.pdbx_strand_id
1 'polypeptide(L)'
;MAVEITSPFYYGDSFVIAARDMTAFIIATIHVNLCVGTLSTFIRDRPDIADLLEELLNFDICGQFMLTEVGHGLDARRLETSATLQADGSFDLHTPNAGAAKAMPPTTPYCGIPRVAIVFARLMVTGNCHGVKPFLVRLSDSEAMRPGITARILPTRPGTKPLDHSITTFEHVRLPPNALLGSISKPKDERADFLRQIWRVSIGTLSLSLMGVSAIKVGTHVAGTYSQRRMVTASDGRTRLPIMSFSTQQRPIINGWVQGKILELYARWTIKEFTSATHSPPVRHALATIFKSTVVRGSRVLNELTERCGWQGLFAYNQISELALTFQGNAIAEGDTLVLCIRLVSELLGGKYSLPAPRDPTAVLARREQQMMEAAMSKLKDIAEAIGHRMAYEAARESGACPKVLRLYEHMCVGTGFRQFSPDDHKLQAFEDAAAEAYNDVFADMLQSLQNSEADAYTTAPIMSDKSWAVFVDKMQAFKSLTGNARGA
;
A
#
# COMPACT_ATOMS: atom_id res chain seq x y z
N MET A 1 -15.13 32.03 3.56
CA MET A 1 -14.67 31.31 2.35
C MET A 1 -14.05 29.99 2.78
N ALA A 2 -14.78 28.87 2.71
CA ALA A 2 -14.13 27.57 2.84
C ALA A 2 -13.41 27.30 1.53
N VAL A 3 -12.09 27.46 1.49
CA VAL A 3 -11.30 26.96 0.37
C VAL A 3 -11.58 25.46 0.30
N GLU A 4 -12.31 25.01 -0.70
CA GLU A 4 -12.29 23.61 -1.07
C GLU A 4 -10.86 23.34 -1.55
N ILE A 5 -9.97 22.94 -0.63
CA ILE A 5 -8.61 22.41 -0.90
C ILE A 5 -8.71 21.01 -1.57
N THR A 6 -9.82 20.78 -2.25
CA THR A 6 -10.17 19.68 -3.16
C THR A 6 -10.51 20.23 -4.55
N SER A 7 -10.44 21.54 -4.75
CA SER A 7 -10.68 22.21 -6.02
C SER A 7 -9.71 21.69 -7.08
N PRO A 8 -10.19 21.38 -8.30
CA PRO A 8 -9.36 21.04 -9.45
C PRO A 8 -8.24 22.05 -9.72
N PHE A 9 -8.39 23.30 -9.27
CA PHE A 9 -7.40 24.37 -9.38
C PHE A 9 -6.08 24.05 -8.65
N TYR A 10 -6.13 23.37 -7.49
CA TYR A 10 -4.93 22.94 -6.76
C TYR A 10 -4.20 21.78 -7.46
N TYR A 11 -4.81 21.14 -8.47
CA TYR A 11 -4.26 19.96 -9.13
C TYR A 11 -3.95 20.18 -10.62
N GLY A 12 -4.64 21.11 -11.29
CA GLY A 12 -4.49 21.41 -12.71
C GLY A 12 -3.15 22.06 -13.06
N ASP A 13 -2.76 23.11 -12.33
CA ASP A 13 -1.51 23.85 -12.57
C ASP A 13 -0.31 23.28 -11.80
N SER A 14 -0.58 22.44 -10.80
CA SER A 14 0.42 21.82 -9.92
C SER A 14 1.37 20.85 -10.61
N PHE A 15 1.00 20.32 -11.78
CA PHE A 15 1.92 19.51 -12.58
C PHE A 15 3.18 20.30 -12.98
N VAL A 16 3.07 21.61 -13.21
CA VAL A 16 4.17 22.42 -13.74
C VAL A 16 5.14 22.86 -12.62
N ILE A 17 4.60 23.24 -11.46
CA ILE A 17 5.41 23.71 -10.31
C ILE A 17 6.21 22.55 -9.69
N ALA A 18 5.58 21.37 -9.56
CA ALA A 18 6.20 20.22 -8.89
C ALA A 18 7.53 19.77 -9.51
N ALA A 19 7.70 19.86 -10.83
CA ALA A 19 8.96 19.45 -11.48
C ALA A 19 10.05 20.53 -11.48
N ARG A 20 9.71 21.80 -11.24
CA ARG A 20 10.72 22.86 -11.12
C ARG A 20 11.31 22.89 -9.72
N ASP A 21 10.47 22.69 -8.70
CA ASP A 21 10.90 22.58 -7.31
C ASP A 21 10.02 21.62 -6.51
N MET A 22 10.49 20.37 -6.41
CA MET A 22 9.80 19.34 -5.63
C MET A 22 9.80 19.65 -4.13
N THR A 23 10.82 20.33 -3.61
CA THR A 23 10.90 20.69 -2.19
C THR A 23 9.87 21.76 -1.85
N ALA A 24 9.71 22.79 -2.69
CA ALA A 24 8.64 23.77 -2.54
C ALA A 24 7.26 23.12 -2.59
N PHE A 25 7.06 22.13 -3.48
CA PHE A 25 5.80 21.38 -3.54
C PHE A 25 5.54 20.52 -2.30
N ILE A 26 6.57 19.92 -1.70
CA ILE A 26 6.47 19.22 -0.41
C ILE A 26 6.04 20.20 0.69
N ILE A 27 6.66 21.38 0.78
CA ILE A 27 6.28 22.43 1.73
C ILE A 27 4.81 22.82 1.54
N ALA A 28 4.40 23.11 0.31
CA ALA A 28 3.02 23.45 -0.01
C ALA A 28 2.04 22.32 0.35
N THR A 29 2.43 21.06 0.16
CA THR A 29 1.59 19.91 0.52
C THR A 29 1.43 19.78 2.04
N ILE A 30 2.51 19.93 2.80
CA ILE A 30 2.44 19.91 4.27
C ILE A 30 1.62 21.10 4.78
N HIS A 31 1.87 22.29 4.25
CA HIS A 31 1.21 23.52 4.66
C HIS A 31 -0.27 23.52 4.28
N VAL A 32 -0.59 23.45 2.98
CA VAL A 32 -1.94 23.66 2.45
C VAL A 32 -2.81 22.41 2.63
N ASN A 33 -2.32 21.24 2.20
CA ASN A 33 -3.14 20.02 2.30
C ASN A 33 -3.24 19.52 3.75
N LEU A 34 -2.10 19.31 4.43
CA LEU A 34 -2.13 18.68 5.74
C LEU A 34 -2.53 19.65 6.86
N CYS A 35 -1.88 20.81 6.99
CA CYS A 35 -2.16 21.74 8.08
C CYS A 35 -3.45 22.56 7.84
N VAL A 36 -3.46 23.45 6.85
CA VAL A 36 -4.61 24.31 6.53
C VAL A 36 -5.84 23.46 6.24
N GLY A 37 -5.70 22.40 5.45
CA GLY A 37 -6.79 21.49 5.13
C GLY A 37 -7.37 20.74 6.32
N THR A 38 -6.61 20.49 7.38
CA THR A 38 -7.16 19.93 8.62
C THR A 38 -7.84 21.01 9.45
N LEU A 39 -7.23 22.18 9.60
CA LEU A 39 -7.83 23.30 10.34
C LEU A 39 -9.14 23.78 9.72
N SER A 40 -9.25 23.77 8.39
CA SER A 40 -10.43 24.23 7.66
C SER A 40 -11.70 23.45 8.02
N THR A 41 -11.60 22.23 8.55
CA THR A 41 -12.79 21.46 8.97
C THR A 41 -13.37 21.95 10.30
N PHE A 42 -12.59 22.69 11.08
CA PHE A 42 -12.99 23.17 12.40
C PHE A 42 -13.49 24.61 12.39
N ILE A 43 -13.25 25.39 11.31
CA ILE A 43 -13.53 26.83 11.28
C ILE A 43 -15.00 27.20 11.57
N ARG A 44 -15.95 26.31 11.23
CA ARG A 44 -17.37 26.55 11.50
C ARG A 44 -17.69 26.55 13.00
N ASP A 45 -17.02 25.69 13.76
CA ASP A 45 -17.28 25.48 15.19
C ASP A 45 -16.21 26.16 16.08
N ARG A 46 -15.13 26.67 15.47
CA ARG A 46 -13.97 27.29 16.11
C ARG A 46 -13.64 28.62 15.43
N PRO A 47 -14.37 29.71 15.71
CA PRO A 47 -14.07 31.01 15.13
C PRO A 47 -12.70 31.55 15.57
N ASP A 48 -12.17 31.08 16.70
CA ASP A 48 -10.85 31.45 17.24
C ASP A 48 -9.66 31.03 16.37
N ILE A 49 -9.86 30.13 15.39
CA ILE A 49 -8.82 29.75 14.42
C ILE A 49 -8.89 30.56 13.11
N ALA A 50 -9.84 31.50 12.96
CA ALA A 50 -10.02 32.25 11.72
C ALA A 50 -8.79 33.10 11.37
N ASP A 51 -8.30 33.91 12.33
CA ASP A 51 -7.14 34.77 12.13
C ASP A 51 -5.89 33.94 11.80
N LEU A 52 -5.68 32.82 12.50
CA LEU A 52 -4.58 31.90 12.21
C LEU A 52 -4.68 31.30 10.80
N LEU A 53 -5.89 30.96 10.36
CA LEU A 53 -6.11 30.44 9.01
C LEU A 53 -5.80 31.50 7.95
N GLU A 54 -6.12 32.77 8.21
CA GLU A 54 -5.74 33.88 7.34
C GLU A 54 -4.22 34.07 7.28
N GLU A 55 -3.54 34.09 8.43
CA GLU A 55 -2.05 34.13 8.52
C GLU A 55 -1.41 32.96 7.75
N LEU A 56 -1.97 31.76 7.85
CA LEU A 56 -1.50 30.58 7.11
C LEU A 56 -1.72 30.76 5.60
N LEU A 57 -2.91 31.18 5.17
CA LEU A 57 -3.24 31.36 3.75
C LEU A 57 -2.38 32.47 3.09
N ASN A 58 -2.00 33.49 3.85
CA ASN A 58 -1.09 34.55 3.43
C ASN A 58 0.40 34.15 3.50
N PHE A 59 0.72 32.97 4.05
CA PHE A 59 2.08 32.50 4.33
C PHE A 59 2.88 33.37 5.32
N ASP A 60 2.19 34.16 6.16
CA ASP A 60 2.81 34.87 7.29
C ASP A 60 3.33 33.89 8.35
N ILE A 61 2.70 32.71 8.43
CA ILE A 61 3.09 31.59 9.28
C ILE A 61 3.12 30.32 8.42
N CYS A 62 4.06 29.40 8.67
CA CYS A 62 4.12 28.11 7.99
C CYS A 62 3.53 26.97 8.85
N GLY A 63 2.46 26.35 8.37
CA GLY A 63 1.83 25.18 8.98
C GLY A 63 2.57 23.86 8.75
N GLN A 64 2.63 23.02 9.80
CA GLN A 64 3.23 21.69 9.80
C GLN A 64 2.23 20.61 10.25
N PHE A 65 2.53 19.35 9.93
CA PHE A 65 1.73 18.19 10.32
C PHE A 65 2.62 17.11 10.91
N MET A 66 2.50 16.88 12.22
CA MET A 66 3.44 16.07 13.00
C MET A 66 2.75 14.80 13.49
N LEU A 67 2.70 13.81 12.60
CA LEU A 67 2.17 12.48 12.87
C LEU A 67 3.28 11.51 13.26
N THR A 68 4.24 11.31 12.36
CA THR A 68 5.36 10.37 12.48
C THR A 68 6.24 10.67 13.69
N GLU A 69 6.64 9.60 14.38
CA GLU A 69 7.67 9.60 15.40
C GLU A 69 8.89 8.79 14.93
N VAL A 70 10.04 8.97 15.57
CA VAL A 70 11.26 8.21 15.28
C VAL A 70 11.01 6.70 15.36
N GLY A 71 10.27 6.25 16.37
CA GLY A 71 9.90 4.85 16.60
C GLY A 71 8.65 4.39 15.85
N HIS A 72 7.80 5.30 15.37
CA HIS A 72 6.48 4.97 14.85
C HIS A 72 6.13 5.72 13.56
N GLY A 73 5.91 4.94 12.49
CA GLY A 73 5.48 5.44 11.18
C GLY A 73 4.29 4.65 10.65
N LEU A 74 4.54 3.41 10.23
CA LEU A 74 3.50 2.51 9.69
C LEU A 74 2.46 2.12 10.75
N ASP A 75 2.84 2.17 12.02
CA ASP A 75 2.03 1.87 13.18
C ASP A 75 1.68 3.12 14.00
N ALA A 76 1.57 4.30 13.37
CA ALA A 76 1.23 5.60 13.99
C ALA A 76 -0.09 5.66 14.81
N ARG A 77 -0.79 4.54 15.02
CA ARG A 77 -1.81 4.40 16.08
C ARG A 77 -1.19 4.17 17.46
N ARG A 78 0.08 3.78 17.52
CA ARG A 78 0.84 3.44 18.72
C ARG A 78 1.82 4.54 19.15
N LEU A 79 1.66 5.75 18.62
CA LEU A 79 2.48 6.92 18.99
C LEU A 79 2.62 7.05 20.50
N GLU A 80 3.74 7.56 20.95
CA GLU A 80 4.08 7.66 22.36
C GLU A 80 3.99 9.09 22.90
N THR A 81 4.08 10.13 22.03
CA THR A 81 3.84 11.53 22.44
C THR A 81 2.47 11.61 23.11
N SER A 82 2.40 12.19 24.30
CA SER A 82 1.17 12.30 25.09
C SER A 82 0.76 13.75 25.27
N ALA A 83 -0.56 13.97 25.37
CA ALA A 83 -1.16 15.23 25.75
C ALA A 83 -2.12 14.97 26.91
N THR A 84 -1.72 15.32 28.13
CA THR A 84 -2.46 15.00 29.35
C THR A 84 -3.35 16.16 29.77
N LEU A 85 -4.66 15.92 29.85
CA LEU A 85 -5.64 16.89 30.31
C LEU A 85 -5.38 17.27 31.78
N GLN A 86 -5.29 18.57 32.02
CA GLN A 86 -5.11 19.18 33.34
C GLN A 86 -6.45 19.63 33.94
N ALA A 87 -6.46 19.92 35.25
CA ALA A 87 -7.66 20.32 35.98
C ALA A 87 -8.30 21.63 35.48
N ASP A 88 -7.50 22.54 34.94
CA ASP A 88 -7.95 23.82 34.36
C ASP A 88 -8.39 23.70 32.89
N GLY A 89 -8.42 22.48 32.35
CA GLY A 89 -8.74 22.20 30.95
C GLY A 89 -7.57 22.36 29.98
N SER A 90 -6.39 22.82 30.43
CA SER A 90 -5.18 22.86 29.61
C SER A 90 -4.63 21.44 29.35
N PHE A 91 -3.66 21.31 28.45
CA PHE A 91 -3.00 20.03 28.17
C PHE A 91 -1.50 20.13 28.39
N ASP A 92 -0.92 19.10 28.99
CA ASP A 92 0.53 18.92 29.09
C ASP A 92 1.02 18.02 27.95
N LEU A 93 1.70 18.59 26.96
CA LEU A 93 2.25 17.89 25.80
C LEU A 93 3.69 17.47 26.06
N HIS A 94 3.96 16.17 25.99
CA HIS A 94 5.27 15.62 26.33
C HIS A 94 5.71 14.48 25.41
N THR A 95 7.02 14.45 25.13
CA THR A 95 7.75 13.38 24.44
C THR A 95 8.44 12.51 25.49
N PRO A 96 7.91 11.32 25.85
CA PRO A 96 8.38 10.54 26.99
C PRO A 96 9.75 9.86 26.80
N ASN A 97 10.20 9.68 25.55
CA ASN A 97 11.48 9.07 25.22
C ASN A 97 11.95 9.48 23.81
N ALA A 98 13.19 9.14 23.45
CA ALA A 98 13.76 9.51 22.16
C ALA A 98 13.03 8.91 20.94
N GLY A 99 12.44 7.72 21.09
CA GLY A 99 11.62 7.07 20.05
C GLY A 99 10.32 7.83 19.77
N ALA A 100 9.76 8.49 20.79
CA ALA A 100 8.55 9.29 20.70
C ALA A 100 8.75 10.67 20.05
N ALA A 101 9.99 11.07 19.75
CA ALA A 101 10.26 12.36 19.11
C ALA A 101 9.60 12.43 17.73
N LYS A 102 8.94 13.54 17.41
CA LYS A 102 8.34 13.74 16.09
C LYS A 102 9.44 13.87 15.04
N ALA A 103 9.25 13.24 13.88
CA ALA A 103 10.28 13.17 12.86
C ALA A 103 9.72 13.56 11.49
N MET A 104 10.56 14.22 10.67
CA MET A 104 10.38 14.62 9.28
C MET A 104 9.88 16.05 9.04
N PRO A 105 8.80 16.59 9.62
CA PRO A 105 8.37 17.94 9.30
C PRO A 105 9.48 18.99 9.49
N PRO A 106 9.59 19.98 8.59
CA PRO A 106 10.48 21.12 8.80
C PRO A 106 9.89 22.02 9.89
N THR A 107 10.49 21.99 11.09
CA THR A 107 9.93 22.70 12.26
C THR A 107 10.82 23.82 12.78
N THR A 108 11.98 24.04 12.15
CA THR A 108 12.99 24.96 12.69
C THR A 108 12.74 26.39 12.26
N PRO A 109 13.21 27.40 13.02
CA PRO A 109 13.12 28.81 12.62
C PRO A 109 14.11 29.17 11.49
N TYR A 110 14.85 28.20 10.92
CA TYR A 110 15.94 28.42 9.97
C TYR A 110 15.57 29.32 8.77
N CYS A 111 14.33 29.28 8.32
CA CYS A 111 13.85 30.08 7.19
C CYS A 111 13.27 31.45 7.58
N GLY A 112 13.34 31.87 8.85
CA GLY A 112 12.86 33.17 9.30
C GLY A 112 11.33 33.33 9.33
N ILE A 113 10.57 32.23 9.22
CA ILE A 113 9.10 32.25 9.19
C ILE A 113 8.57 31.53 10.44
N PRO A 114 7.64 32.14 11.20
CA PRO A 114 6.99 31.49 12.32
C PRO A 114 6.34 30.16 11.93
N ARG A 115 6.33 29.18 12.83
CA ARG A 115 5.75 27.86 12.53
C ARG A 115 4.69 27.45 13.55
N VAL A 116 3.62 26.88 13.02
CA VAL A 116 2.56 26.21 13.77
C VAL A 116 2.43 24.77 13.29
N ALA A 117 1.97 23.87 14.14
CA ALA A 117 1.80 22.47 13.78
C ALA A 117 0.49 21.90 14.30
N ILE A 118 0.01 20.90 13.56
CA ILE A 118 -0.93 19.92 14.07
C ILE A 118 -0.11 18.74 14.59
N VAL A 119 -0.01 18.63 15.92
CA VAL A 119 0.73 17.57 16.60
C VAL A 119 -0.23 16.46 16.98
N PHE A 120 0.02 15.25 16.49
CA PHE A 120 -0.76 14.08 16.89
C PHE A 120 -0.17 13.46 18.15
N ALA A 121 -0.95 13.39 19.21
CA ALA A 121 -0.53 12.84 20.49
C ALA A 121 -1.63 11.95 21.09
N ARG A 122 -1.25 11.01 21.96
CA ARG A 122 -2.19 10.26 22.79
C ARG A 122 -2.83 11.20 23.79
N LEU A 123 -4.13 11.42 23.66
CA LEU A 123 -4.89 12.19 24.63
C LEU A 123 -5.04 11.35 25.91
N MET A 124 -4.53 11.85 27.02
CA MET A 124 -4.65 11.20 28.33
C MET A 124 -5.64 12.00 29.20
N VAL A 125 -6.70 11.34 29.67
CA VAL A 125 -7.73 11.93 30.55
C VAL A 125 -7.85 11.06 31.78
N THR A 126 -7.61 11.64 32.96
CA THR A 126 -7.64 10.91 34.25
C THR A 126 -6.85 9.60 34.24
N GLY A 127 -5.67 9.62 33.58
CA GLY A 127 -4.79 8.45 33.43
C GLY A 127 -5.16 7.48 32.29
N ASN A 128 -6.31 7.66 31.63
CA ASN A 128 -6.78 6.80 30.56
C ASN A 128 -6.48 7.37 29.17
N CYS A 129 -6.06 6.50 28.25
CA CYS A 129 -5.85 6.88 26.85
C CYS A 129 -7.19 6.98 26.10
N HIS A 130 -7.45 8.14 25.50
CA HIS A 130 -8.65 8.47 24.73
C HIS A 130 -8.40 8.45 23.21
N GLY A 131 -7.32 7.79 22.81
CA GLY A 131 -6.87 7.67 21.41
C GLY A 131 -5.89 8.77 21.00
N VAL A 132 -5.39 8.66 19.78
CA VAL A 132 -4.51 9.67 19.17
C VAL A 132 -5.36 10.81 18.63
N LYS A 133 -5.08 12.04 19.06
CA LYS A 133 -5.82 13.25 18.70
C LYS A 133 -4.89 14.34 18.16
N PRO A 134 -5.38 15.21 17.26
CA PRO A 134 -4.64 16.36 16.78
C PRO A 134 -4.72 17.55 17.76
N PHE A 135 -3.58 18.18 18.00
CA PHE A 135 -3.44 19.38 18.81
C PHE A 135 -2.79 20.49 18.00
N LEU A 136 -3.34 21.70 18.07
CA LEU A 136 -2.75 22.90 17.49
C LEU A 136 -1.65 23.44 18.40
N VAL A 137 -0.42 23.53 17.90
CA VAL A 137 0.77 23.92 18.68
C VAL A 137 1.57 24.97 17.92
N ARG A 138 1.84 26.12 18.56
CA ARG A 138 2.80 27.09 18.04
C ARG A 138 4.21 26.58 18.34
N LEU A 139 5.01 26.33 17.32
CA LEU A 139 6.33 25.69 17.44
C LEU A 139 7.46 26.72 17.64
N SER A 140 7.46 27.76 16.82
CA SER A 140 8.50 28.78 16.78
C SER A 140 7.93 30.12 16.30
N ASP A 141 8.63 31.20 16.63
CA ASP A 141 8.53 32.44 15.88
C ASP A 141 9.58 32.45 14.75
N SER A 142 9.87 33.63 14.18
CA SER A 142 10.85 33.78 13.10
C SER A 142 12.29 33.54 13.54
N GLU A 143 12.58 33.52 14.85
CA GLU A 143 13.95 33.48 15.38
C GLU A 143 14.22 32.26 16.27
N ALA A 144 13.26 31.85 17.09
CA ALA A 144 13.45 30.87 18.14
C ALA A 144 12.28 29.89 18.29
N MET A 145 12.61 28.71 18.84
CA MET A 145 11.60 27.73 19.27
C MET A 145 10.88 28.24 20.52
N ARG A 146 9.60 27.84 20.69
CA ARG A 146 8.84 28.12 21.92
C ARG A 146 9.40 27.31 23.11
N PRO A 147 9.24 27.81 24.36
CA PRO A 147 9.72 27.10 25.55
C PRO A 147 9.25 25.65 25.63
N GLY A 148 10.17 24.75 26.00
CA GLY A 148 9.90 23.31 26.07
C GLY A 148 9.90 22.59 24.71
N ILE A 149 10.06 23.28 23.58
CA ILE A 149 10.13 22.66 22.25
C ILE A 149 11.57 22.71 21.74
N THR A 150 12.11 21.56 21.33
CA THR A 150 13.44 21.47 20.70
C THR A 150 13.32 20.84 19.33
N ALA A 151 13.88 21.47 18.30
CA ALA A 151 13.98 20.92 16.96
C ALA A 151 15.45 20.75 16.53
N ARG A 152 15.79 19.58 16.00
CA ARG A 152 17.14 19.24 15.52
C ARG A 152 17.07 18.92 14.03
N ILE A 153 17.77 19.71 13.21
CA ILE A 153 17.81 19.51 11.75
C ILE A 153 18.49 18.18 11.44
N LEU A 154 17.85 17.39 10.58
CA LEU A 154 18.42 16.18 10.01
C LEU A 154 19.41 16.54 8.89
N PRO A 155 20.46 15.73 8.68
CA PRO A 155 21.34 15.90 7.54
C PRO A 155 20.58 15.94 6.21
N THR A 156 21.08 16.72 5.26
CA THR A 156 20.47 16.84 3.93
C THR A 156 20.46 15.48 3.23
N ARG A 157 19.32 15.12 2.62
CA ARG A 157 19.22 13.89 1.83
C ARG A 157 20.04 14.02 0.53
N PRO A 158 20.77 12.98 0.10
CA PRO A 158 21.54 13.02 -1.13
C PRO A 158 20.68 13.37 -2.35
N GLY A 159 21.17 14.32 -3.15
CA GLY A 159 20.58 14.68 -4.44
C GLY A 159 19.17 15.29 -4.38
N THR A 160 18.70 15.72 -3.21
CA THR A 160 17.46 16.51 -3.09
C THR A 160 17.79 17.94 -2.68
N LYS A 161 17.00 18.92 -3.13
CA LYS A 161 17.13 20.30 -2.63
C LYS A 161 16.97 20.33 -1.09
N PRO A 162 17.75 21.13 -0.36
CA PRO A 162 17.71 21.17 1.09
C PRO A 162 16.31 21.53 1.62
N LEU A 163 15.84 20.76 2.59
CA LEU A 163 14.68 21.05 3.41
C LEU A 163 15.08 20.76 4.85
N ASP A 164 14.71 21.64 5.78
CA ASP A 164 15.08 21.55 7.20
C ASP A 164 14.26 20.49 7.94
N HIS A 165 14.10 19.30 7.35
CA HIS A 165 13.52 18.13 8.00
C HIS A 165 14.16 17.94 9.38
N SER A 166 13.35 17.67 10.39
CA SER A 166 13.82 17.75 11.78
C SER A 166 13.29 16.65 12.66
N ILE A 167 13.99 16.41 13.78
CA ILE A 167 13.50 15.68 14.94
C ILE A 167 13.08 16.71 15.98
N THR A 168 11.82 16.64 16.44
CA THR A 168 11.23 17.59 17.37
C THR A 168 10.75 16.89 18.64
N THR A 169 11.09 17.46 19.80
CA THR A 169 10.68 16.96 21.13
C THR A 169 9.93 18.03 21.90
N PHE A 170 9.02 17.57 22.77
CA PHE A 170 8.21 18.41 23.66
C PHE A 170 8.51 18.04 25.12
N GLU A 171 9.00 19.00 25.90
CA GLU A 171 9.32 18.87 27.32
C GLU A 171 8.27 19.63 28.13
N HIS A 172 7.26 18.91 28.62
CA HIS A 172 6.13 19.42 29.39
C HIS A 172 5.54 20.76 28.88
N VAL A 173 5.17 20.79 27.60
CA VAL A 173 4.66 21.99 26.94
C VAL A 173 3.18 22.17 27.26
N ARG A 174 2.87 23.25 27.99
CA ARG A 174 1.49 23.60 28.33
C ARG A 174 0.74 24.17 27.14
N LEU A 175 -0.28 23.46 26.68
CA LEU A 175 -1.20 23.88 25.62
C LEU A 175 -2.51 24.40 26.21
N PRO A 176 -3.13 25.43 25.62
CA PRO A 176 -4.41 25.96 26.10
C PRO A 176 -5.58 24.97 25.88
N PRO A 177 -6.72 25.14 26.58
CA PRO A 177 -7.88 24.24 26.45
C PRO A 177 -8.42 24.10 25.01
N ASN A 178 -8.25 25.14 24.20
CA ASN A 178 -8.68 25.17 22.80
C ASN A 178 -7.65 24.54 21.83
N ALA A 179 -6.51 24.03 22.32
CA ALA A 179 -5.51 23.39 21.47
C ALA A 179 -5.98 22.07 20.86
N LEU A 180 -6.81 21.31 21.57
CA LEU A 180 -7.38 20.06 21.05
C LEU A 180 -8.31 20.35 19.85
N LEU A 181 -8.07 19.67 18.73
CA LEU A 181 -8.92 19.71 17.55
C LEU A 181 -9.87 18.50 17.56
N GLY A 182 -11.14 18.74 17.87
CA GLY A 182 -12.17 17.71 17.96
C GLY A 182 -12.56 17.35 19.40
N SER A 183 -13.12 16.15 19.58
CA SER A 183 -13.69 15.74 20.86
C SER A 183 -12.69 15.08 21.80
N ILE A 184 -12.85 15.37 23.10
CA ILE A 184 -12.15 14.71 24.21
C ILE A 184 -12.64 13.29 24.48
N SER A 185 -13.80 12.91 23.94
CA SER A 185 -14.42 11.61 24.19
C SER A 185 -13.57 10.45 23.68
N LYS A 186 -13.53 9.36 24.45
CA LYS A 186 -12.94 8.10 24.02
C LYS A 186 -13.76 7.52 22.85
N PRO A 187 -13.13 7.19 21.70
CA PRO A 187 -13.85 6.64 20.57
C PRO A 187 -14.31 5.20 20.84
N LYS A 188 -15.43 4.80 20.24
CA LYS A 188 -15.92 3.41 20.27
C LYS A 188 -15.05 2.48 19.43
N ASP A 189 -14.61 2.95 18.26
CA ASP A 189 -13.66 2.29 17.38
C ASP A 189 -12.43 3.18 17.21
N GLU A 190 -11.35 2.83 17.90
CA GLU A 190 -10.09 3.58 17.87
C GLU A 190 -9.45 3.62 16.48
N ARG A 191 -9.62 2.56 15.67
CA ARG A 191 -9.04 2.49 14.33
C ARG A 191 -9.80 3.43 13.38
N ALA A 192 -11.13 3.39 13.40
CA ALA A 192 -11.95 4.26 12.58
C ALA A 192 -11.75 5.73 12.98
N ASP A 193 -11.68 6.03 14.28
CA ASP A 193 -11.40 7.39 14.76
C ASP A 193 -10.04 7.86 14.27
N PHE A 194 -8.97 7.07 14.43
CA PHE A 194 -7.64 7.43 13.96
C PHE A 194 -7.62 7.75 12.45
N LEU A 195 -8.18 6.88 11.62
CA LEU A 195 -8.24 7.09 10.16
C LEU A 195 -9.03 8.36 9.80
N ARG A 196 -10.08 8.68 10.57
CA ARG A 196 -10.83 9.92 10.43
C ARG A 196 -9.98 11.14 10.83
N GLN A 197 -9.16 11.05 11.86
CA GLN A 197 -8.29 12.16 12.29
C GLN A 197 -7.18 12.45 11.26
N ILE A 198 -6.63 11.42 10.61
CA ILE A 198 -5.54 11.57 9.62
C ILE A 198 -6.03 11.61 8.17
N TRP A 199 -7.31 11.87 7.92
CA TRP A 199 -7.93 11.70 6.60
C TRP A 199 -7.23 12.45 5.44
N ARG A 200 -6.58 13.59 5.74
CA ARG A 200 -5.76 14.38 4.80
C ARG A 200 -4.55 13.64 4.24
N VAL A 201 -4.05 12.61 4.93
CA VAL A 201 -3.00 11.70 4.44
C VAL A 201 -3.39 11.07 3.11
N SER A 202 -4.65 10.67 2.94
CA SER A 202 -5.15 10.09 1.67
C SER A 202 -5.05 11.06 0.49
N ILE A 203 -5.25 12.35 0.76
CA ILE A 203 -5.09 13.41 -0.23
C ILE A 203 -3.59 13.63 -0.52
N GLY A 204 -2.75 13.55 0.52
CA GLY A 204 -1.29 13.54 0.42
C GLY A 204 -0.79 12.41 -0.49
N THR A 205 -1.31 11.19 -0.31
CA THR A 205 -0.99 10.00 -1.11
C THR A 205 -1.19 10.25 -2.61
N LEU A 206 -2.29 10.91 -2.99
CA LEU A 206 -2.55 11.28 -4.39
C LEU A 206 -1.69 12.46 -4.84
N SER A 207 -1.71 13.57 -4.10
CA SER A 207 -1.07 14.84 -4.47
C SER A 207 0.45 14.73 -4.65
N LEU A 208 1.17 14.10 -3.70
CA LEU A 208 2.62 13.88 -3.82
C LEU A 208 2.95 12.93 -4.98
N SER A 209 2.08 11.97 -5.27
CA SER A 209 2.29 11.05 -6.40
C SER A 209 2.21 11.75 -7.75
N LEU A 210 1.50 12.88 -7.87
CA LEU A 210 1.47 13.67 -9.11
C LEU A 210 2.85 14.21 -9.50
N MET A 211 3.73 14.45 -8.52
CA MET A 211 5.10 14.90 -8.77
C MET A 211 5.87 13.92 -9.67
N GLY A 212 5.62 12.62 -9.53
CA GLY A 212 6.29 11.58 -10.31
C GLY A 212 5.90 11.63 -11.79
N VAL A 213 4.65 12.01 -12.11
CA VAL A 213 4.19 12.21 -13.49
C VAL A 213 4.97 13.34 -14.14
N SER A 214 5.10 14.47 -13.43
CA SER A 214 5.86 15.61 -13.91
C SER A 214 7.35 15.31 -14.04
N ALA A 215 7.92 14.57 -13.07
CA ALA A 215 9.31 14.12 -13.09
C ALA A 215 9.61 13.30 -14.34
N ILE A 216 8.79 12.29 -14.64
CA ILE A 216 8.94 11.43 -15.84
C ILE A 216 8.92 12.28 -17.11
N LYS A 217 7.99 13.24 -17.21
CA LYS A 217 7.88 14.13 -18.39
C LYS A 217 9.13 15.00 -18.57
N VAL A 218 9.61 15.63 -17.50
CA VAL A 218 10.82 16.47 -17.53
C VAL A 218 12.07 15.63 -17.82
N GLY A 219 12.28 14.53 -17.09
CA GLY A 219 13.42 13.65 -17.30
C GLY A 219 13.49 13.10 -18.72
N THR A 220 12.34 12.72 -19.28
CA THR A 220 12.25 12.25 -20.68
C THR A 220 12.59 13.37 -21.66
N HIS A 221 12.06 14.58 -21.43
CA HIS A 221 12.32 15.72 -22.31
C HIS A 221 13.81 16.11 -22.30
N VAL A 222 14.43 16.16 -21.12
CA VAL A 222 15.87 16.44 -20.97
C VAL A 222 16.69 15.37 -21.67
N ALA A 223 16.45 14.08 -21.37
CA ALA A 223 17.19 12.98 -21.97
C ALA A 223 17.02 12.90 -23.49
N GLY A 224 15.80 13.13 -23.99
CA GLY A 224 15.50 13.16 -25.43
C GLY A 224 16.24 14.28 -26.15
N THR A 225 16.14 15.50 -25.64
CA THR A 225 16.79 16.69 -26.22
C THR A 225 18.32 16.57 -26.15
N TYR A 226 18.87 16.09 -25.03
CA TYR A 226 20.29 15.79 -24.89
C TYR A 226 20.75 14.78 -25.94
N SER A 227 19.98 13.70 -26.12
CA SER A 227 20.33 12.60 -27.03
C SER A 227 20.30 12.99 -28.50
N GLN A 228 19.43 13.93 -28.88
CA GLN A 228 19.41 14.49 -30.23
C GLN A 228 20.62 15.39 -30.52
N ARG A 229 21.13 16.10 -29.50
CA ARG A 229 22.27 17.02 -29.64
C ARG A 229 23.62 16.32 -29.47
N ARG A 230 23.71 15.31 -28.62
CA ARG A 230 24.98 14.64 -28.29
C ARG A 230 25.41 13.75 -29.44
N MET A 231 26.58 14.03 -30.00
CA MET A 231 27.11 13.32 -31.17
C MET A 231 28.24 12.36 -30.78
N VAL A 232 28.26 11.17 -31.39
CA VAL A 232 29.38 10.21 -31.37
C VAL A 232 29.89 9.98 -32.79
N THR A 233 31.07 9.38 -32.93
CA THR A 233 31.62 8.98 -34.23
C THR A 233 31.20 7.54 -34.52
N ALA A 234 30.71 7.28 -35.73
CA ALA A 234 30.35 5.94 -36.18
C ALA A 234 31.59 5.04 -36.34
N SER A 235 31.36 3.75 -36.60
CA SER A 235 32.44 2.76 -36.79
C SER A 235 33.36 3.07 -37.97
N ASP A 236 32.91 3.88 -38.93
CA ASP A 236 33.71 4.36 -40.06
C ASP A 236 34.74 5.44 -39.69
N GLY A 237 34.74 5.92 -38.43
CA GLY A 237 35.67 6.93 -37.92
C GLY A 237 35.43 8.35 -38.44
N ARG A 238 34.42 8.59 -39.29
CA ARG A 238 34.19 9.88 -39.96
C ARG A 238 32.79 10.42 -39.72
N THR A 239 31.78 9.57 -39.78
CA THR A 239 30.39 10.01 -39.68
C THR A 239 30.05 10.35 -38.24
N ARG A 240 29.53 11.56 -38.01
CA ARG A 240 29.02 11.99 -36.71
C ARG A 240 27.52 11.69 -36.66
N LEU A 241 27.11 10.88 -35.68
CA LEU A 241 25.71 10.51 -35.47
C LEU A 241 25.24 10.98 -34.09
N PRO A 242 24.01 11.50 -33.97
CA PRO A 242 23.44 11.75 -32.65
C PRO A 242 23.25 10.42 -31.92
N ILE A 243 23.46 10.40 -30.60
CA ILE A 243 23.26 9.18 -29.82
C ILE A 243 21.78 8.72 -29.85
N MET A 244 20.85 9.61 -30.18
CA MET A 244 19.44 9.26 -30.46
C MET A 244 19.28 8.24 -31.59
N SER A 245 20.27 8.07 -32.47
CA SER A 245 20.21 7.08 -33.55
C SER A 245 20.29 5.62 -33.07
N PHE A 246 20.69 5.36 -31.83
CA PHE A 246 20.82 4.00 -31.30
C PHE A 246 19.56 3.53 -30.57
N SER A 247 19.09 2.32 -30.88
CA SER A 247 17.87 1.75 -30.25
C SER A 247 18.01 1.59 -28.72
N THR A 248 19.21 1.33 -28.23
CA THR A 248 19.55 1.27 -26.80
C THR A 248 19.42 2.64 -26.11
N GLN A 249 19.57 3.73 -26.85
CA GLN A 249 19.29 5.09 -26.37
C GLN A 249 17.80 5.43 -26.45
N GLN A 250 17.14 5.03 -27.54
CA GLN A 250 15.73 5.34 -27.80
C GLN A 250 14.78 4.67 -26.80
N ARG A 251 15.00 3.38 -26.49
CA ARG A 251 14.03 2.58 -25.71
C ARG A 251 13.66 3.21 -24.35
N PRO A 252 14.60 3.58 -23.46
CA PRO A 252 14.23 4.21 -22.19
C PRO A 252 13.52 5.56 -22.36
N ILE A 253 13.91 6.35 -23.37
CA ILE A 253 13.30 7.65 -23.68
C ILE A 253 11.86 7.47 -24.16
N ILE A 254 11.61 6.52 -25.07
CA ILE A 254 10.26 6.18 -25.55
C ILE A 254 9.42 5.65 -24.38
N ASN A 255 9.98 4.78 -23.53
CA ASN A 255 9.29 4.27 -22.34
C ASN A 255 8.87 5.43 -21.42
N GLY A 256 9.78 6.35 -21.10
CA GLY A 256 9.48 7.53 -20.29
C GLY A 256 8.42 8.42 -20.93
N TRP A 257 8.47 8.61 -22.25
CA TRP A 257 7.50 9.43 -22.98
C TRP A 257 6.09 8.82 -22.93
N VAL A 258 5.96 7.53 -23.23
CA VAL A 258 4.67 6.80 -23.17
C VAL A 258 4.12 6.81 -21.74
N GLN A 259 4.95 6.51 -20.74
CA GLN A 259 4.55 6.52 -19.33
C GLN A 259 4.06 7.92 -18.92
N GLY A 260 4.82 8.97 -19.22
CA GLY A 260 4.44 10.35 -18.90
C GLY A 260 3.10 10.75 -19.51
N LYS A 261 2.83 10.35 -20.77
CA LYS A 261 1.56 10.62 -21.45
C LYS A 261 0.37 9.89 -20.82
N ILE A 262 0.51 8.59 -20.58
CA ILE A 262 -0.57 7.77 -20.02
C ILE A 262 -0.85 8.16 -18.57
N LEU A 263 0.19 8.34 -17.76
CA LEU A 263 0.05 8.71 -16.35
C LEU A 263 -0.53 10.11 -16.17
N GLU A 264 -0.29 11.05 -17.09
CA GLU A 264 -0.95 12.37 -17.07
C GLU A 264 -2.46 12.25 -17.26
N LEU A 265 -2.91 11.47 -18.25
CA LEU A 265 -4.34 11.25 -18.47
C LEU A 265 -4.97 10.47 -17.31
N TYR A 266 -4.26 9.47 -16.80
CA TYR A 266 -4.70 8.70 -15.65
C TYR A 266 -4.79 9.58 -14.39
N ALA A 267 -3.83 10.49 -14.16
CA ALA A 267 -3.88 11.43 -13.06
C ALA A 267 -5.14 12.30 -13.09
N ARG A 268 -5.48 12.87 -14.25
CA ARG A 268 -6.71 13.68 -14.41
C ARG A 268 -7.97 12.85 -14.10
N TRP A 269 -8.01 11.61 -14.57
CA TRP A 269 -9.10 10.69 -14.25
C TRP A 269 -9.17 10.38 -12.75
N THR A 270 -8.05 10.01 -12.13
CA THR A 270 -7.99 9.69 -10.70
C THR A 270 -8.39 10.87 -9.83
N ILE A 271 -7.96 12.09 -10.16
CA ILE A 271 -8.37 13.31 -9.45
C ILE A 271 -9.89 13.44 -9.52
N LYS A 272 -10.49 13.33 -10.71
CA LYS A 272 -11.95 13.42 -10.88
C LYS A 272 -12.69 12.39 -10.02
N GLU A 273 -12.28 11.13 -10.07
CA GLU A 273 -12.91 10.06 -9.29
C GLU A 273 -12.68 10.24 -7.78
N PHE A 274 -11.47 10.61 -7.37
CA PHE A 274 -11.13 10.86 -5.97
C PHE A 274 -11.96 11.99 -5.36
N THR A 275 -12.21 13.06 -6.14
CA THR A 275 -13.07 14.18 -5.71
C THR A 275 -14.56 13.91 -5.84
N SER A 276 -14.96 12.81 -6.49
CA SER A 276 -16.37 12.51 -6.72
C SER A 276 -17.10 12.23 -5.42
N ALA A 277 -18.22 12.92 -5.20
CA ALA A 277 -19.12 12.69 -4.07
C ALA A 277 -19.69 11.25 -4.04
N THR A 278 -19.74 10.57 -5.19
CA THR A 278 -20.32 9.23 -5.33
C THR A 278 -19.47 8.12 -4.70
N HIS A 279 -18.16 8.34 -4.57
CA HIS A 279 -17.25 7.34 -3.99
C HIS A 279 -17.17 7.50 -2.48
N SER A 280 -17.21 6.39 -1.76
CA SER A 280 -17.00 6.37 -0.31
C SER A 280 -15.52 6.65 0.03
N PRO A 281 -15.21 7.11 1.26
CA PRO A 281 -13.82 7.38 1.65
C PRO A 281 -12.85 6.19 1.46
N PRO A 282 -13.22 4.93 1.76
CA PRO A 282 -12.37 3.78 1.46
C PRO A 282 -12.06 3.63 -0.04
N VAL A 283 -13.04 3.81 -0.92
CA VAL A 283 -12.84 3.74 -2.38
C VAL A 283 -11.92 4.86 -2.86
N ARG A 284 -12.08 6.09 -2.36
CA ARG A 284 -11.17 7.21 -2.68
C ARG A 284 -9.74 6.92 -2.25
N HIS A 285 -9.55 6.39 -1.04
CA HIS A 285 -8.22 6.00 -0.54
C HIS A 285 -7.61 4.86 -1.37
N ALA A 286 -8.42 3.90 -1.82
CA ALA A 286 -8.00 2.83 -2.71
C ALA A 286 -7.52 3.37 -4.08
N LEU A 287 -8.27 4.30 -4.68
CA LEU A 287 -7.87 4.97 -5.93
C LEU A 287 -6.54 5.73 -5.77
N ALA A 288 -6.36 6.48 -4.68
CA ALA A 288 -5.10 7.16 -4.39
C ALA A 288 -3.93 6.17 -4.22
N THR A 289 -4.16 5.03 -3.55
CA THR A 289 -3.18 3.95 -3.37
C THR A 289 -2.76 3.32 -4.70
N ILE A 290 -3.73 2.98 -5.56
CA ILE A 290 -3.46 2.38 -6.88
C ILE A 290 -2.71 3.36 -7.76
N PHE A 291 -3.13 4.63 -7.76
CA PHE A 291 -2.44 5.66 -8.52
C PHE A 291 -0.99 5.82 -8.04
N LYS A 292 -0.78 5.93 -6.73
CA LYS A 292 0.55 6.00 -6.12
C LYS A 292 1.43 4.82 -6.53
N SER A 293 0.95 3.59 -6.35
CA SER A 293 1.74 2.39 -6.68
C SER A 293 2.14 2.35 -8.16
N THR A 294 1.21 2.75 -9.03
CA THR A 294 1.43 2.84 -10.48
C THR A 294 2.47 3.90 -10.83
N VAL A 295 2.38 5.11 -10.28
CA VAL A 295 3.35 6.19 -10.56
C VAL A 295 4.71 5.88 -9.94
N VAL A 296 4.78 5.34 -8.71
CA VAL A 296 6.04 4.92 -8.09
C VAL A 296 6.74 3.88 -8.97
N ARG A 297 6.02 2.89 -9.50
CA ARG A 297 6.59 1.93 -10.45
C ARG A 297 7.05 2.60 -11.75
N GLY A 298 6.24 3.46 -12.34
CA GLY A 298 6.55 4.17 -13.58
C GLY A 298 7.77 5.09 -13.47
N SER A 299 7.93 5.75 -12.31
CA SER A 299 9.02 6.70 -12.07
C SER A 299 10.42 6.09 -12.10
N ARG A 300 10.54 4.76 -11.95
CA ARG A 300 11.83 4.05 -12.00
C ARG A 300 12.56 4.27 -13.33
N VAL A 301 11.84 4.60 -14.40
CA VAL A 301 12.43 4.96 -15.70
C VAL A 301 13.40 6.15 -15.60
N LEU A 302 13.24 7.03 -14.61
CA LEU A 302 14.14 8.18 -14.39
C LEU A 302 15.60 7.77 -14.17
N ASN A 303 15.83 6.60 -13.57
CA ASN A 303 17.19 6.08 -13.38
C ASN A 303 17.83 5.73 -14.73
N GLU A 304 17.09 5.01 -15.59
CA GLU A 304 17.57 4.69 -16.95
C GLU A 304 17.78 5.96 -17.78
N LEU A 305 16.89 6.96 -17.67
CA LEU A 305 17.01 8.25 -18.35
C LEU A 305 18.25 9.04 -17.88
N THR A 306 18.58 8.94 -16.59
CA THR A 306 19.81 9.52 -16.02
C THR A 306 21.04 8.91 -16.68
N GLU A 307 21.11 7.57 -16.74
CA GLU A 307 22.21 6.85 -17.38
C GLU A 307 22.35 7.18 -18.87
N ARG A 308 21.21 7.37 -19.57
CA ARG A 308 21.20 7.76 -20.99
C ARG A 308 21.85 9.13 -21.22
N CYS A 309 21.98 9.96 -20.20
CA CYS A 309 22.69 11.24 -20.28
C CYS A 309 24.19 11.12 -19.92
N GLY A 310 24.69 9.91 -19.62
CA GLY A 310 26.06 9.68 -19.15
C GLY A 310 26.34 10.41 -17.83
N TRP A 311 27.60 10.82 -17.62
CA TRP A 311 27.98 11.53 -16.39
C TRP A 311 27.17 12.82 -16.17
N GLN A 312 26.72 13.50 -17.23
CA GLN A 312 25.94 14.73 -17.11
C GLN A 312 24.59 14.49 -16.46
N GLY A 313 23.98 13.33 -16.65
CA GLY A 313 22.71 12.98 -16.00
C GLY A 313 22.81 12.95 -14.48
N LEU A 314 23.99 12.68 -13.93
CA LEU A 314 24.21 12.57 -12.48
C LEU A 314 24.15 13.93 -11.77
N PHE A 315 24.37 15.03 -12.49
CA PHE A 315 24.40 16.36 -11.90
C PHE A 315 23.00 16.93 -11.72
N ALA A 316 22.68 17.33 -10.48
CA ALA A 316 21.35 17.83 -10.09
C ALA A 316 20.84 19.02 -10.93
N TYR A 317 21.74 19.88 -11.44
CA TYR A 317 21.34 21.01 -12.29
C TYR A 317 20.73 20.58 -13.65
N ASN A 318 20.95 19.33 -14.07
CA ASN A 318 20.28 18.72 -15.24
C ASN A 318 18.94 18.06 -14.86
N GLN A 319 18.51 18.20 -13.60
CA GLN A 319 17.22 17.83 -13.02
C GLN A 319 16.92 16.33 -12.91
N ILE A 320 17.39 15.47 -13.82
CA ILE A 320 16.93 14.07 -13.87
C ILE A 320 17.25 13.30 -12.56
N SER A 321 18.51 13.31 -12.13
CA SER A 321 18.93 12.62 -10.91
C SER A 321 18.28 13.21 -9.65
N GLU A 322 18.14 14.55 -9.59
CA GLU A 322 17.49 15.23 -8.47
C GLU A 322 16.01 14.86 -8.35
N LEU A 323 15.28 14.85 -9.48
CA LEU A 323 13.89 14.47 -9.54
C LEU A 323 13.69 13.00 -9.15
N ALA A 324 14.57 12.11 -9.61
CA ALA A 324 14.52 10.69 -9.27
C ALA A 324 14.68 10.46 -7.76
N LEU A 325 15.73 11.06 -7.17
CA LEU A 325 16.05 10.89 -5.75
C LEU A 325 15.01 11.56 -4.85
N THR A 326 14.52 12.75 -5.24
CA THR A 326 13.48 13.44 -4.46
C THR A 326 12.17 12.66 -4.48
N PHE A 327 11.76 12.13 -5.65
CA PHE A 327 10.53 11.36 -5.78
C PHE A 327 10.60 9.99 -5.09
N GLN A 328 11.77 9.41 -4.88
CA GLN A 328 11.93 8.17 -4.12
C GLN A 328 11.31 8.28 -2.71
N GLY A 329 11.36 9.45 -2.08
CA GLY A 329 10.70 9.70 -0.80
C GLY A 329 9.17 9.51 -0.84
N ASN A 330 8.53 9.67 -2.01
CA ASN A 330 7.09 9.44 -2.15
C ASN A 330 6.71 7.97 -1.93
N ALA A 331 7.60 7.01 -2.17
CA ALA A 331 7.32 5.59 -1.93
C ALA A 331 7.04 5.27 -0.45
N ILE A 332 7.54 6.11 0.47
CA ILE A 332 7.41 5.93 1.93
C ILE A 332 6.53 6.99 2.60
N ALA A 333 6.51 8.22 2.09
CA ALA A 333 5.69 9.31 2.63
C ALA A 333 4.18 9.05 2.39
N GLU A 334 3.30 9.51 3.26
CA GLU A 334 1.84 9.33 3.12
C GLU A 334 1.41 7.86 2.97
N GLY A 335 2.13 6.97 3.67
CA GLY A 335 1.93 5.52 3.69
C GLY A 335 2.90 4.79 2.75
N ASP A 336 3.66 3.84 3.28
CA ASP A 336 4.52 2.99 2.48
C ASP A 336 3.72 2.26 1.37
N THR A 337 4.21 2.31 0.14
CA THR A 337 3.50 1.76 -1.02
C THR A 337 3.18 0.27 -0.86
N LEU A 338 4.10 -0.53 -0.32
CA LEU A 338 3.86 -1.96 -0.13
C LEU A 338 2.78 -2.18 0.93
N VAL A 339 2.86 -1.50 2.08
CA VAL A 339 1.87 -1.62 3.15
C VAL A 339 0.48 -1.16 2.69
N LEU A 340 0.40 -0.08 1.92
CA LEU A 340 -0.85 0.38 1.33
C LEU A 340 -1.42 -0.65 0.34
N CYS A 341 -0.58 -1.26 -0.51
CA CYS A 341 -0.99 -2.32 -1.43
C CYS A 341 -1.49 -3.58 -0.69
N ILE A 342 -0.80 -4.00 0.38
CA ILE A 342 -1.25 -5.13 1.22
C ILE A 342 -2.64 -4.84 1.77
N ARG A 343 -2.83 -3.67 2.40
CA ARG A 343 -4.13 -3.27 2.94
C ARG A 343 -5.21 -3.24 1.85
N LEU A 344 -4.93 -2.60 0.71
CA LEU A 344 -5.85 -2.52 -0.42
C LEU A 344 -6.32 -3.91 -0.84
N VAL A 345 -5.38 -4.81 -1.17
CA VAL A 345 -5.71 -6.15 -1.67
C VAL A 345 -6.45 -6.96 -0.60
N SER A 346 -6.04 -6.90 0.67
CA SER A 346 -6.76 -7.58 1.77
C SER A 346 -8.19 -7.06 1.94
N GLU A 347 -8.43 -5.77 1.80
CA GLU A 347 -9.78 -5.19 1.94
C GLU A 347 -10.68 -5.53 0.73
N LEU A 348 -10.11 -5.62 -0.48
CA LEU A 348 -10.82 -6.06 -1.68
C LEU A 348 -11.19 -7.55 -1.61
N LEU A 349 -10.23 -8.42 -1.27
CA LEU A 349 -10.45 -9.85 -1.10
C LEU A 349 -11.43 -10.15 0.04
N GLY A 350 -11.43 -9.32 1.09
CA GLY A 350 -12.39 -9.38 2.18
C GLY A 350 -13.77 -8.79 1.87
N GLY A 351 -14.02 -8.32 0.65
CA GLY A 351 -15.33 -7.79 0.22
C GLY A 351 -15.76 -6.50 0.93
N LYS A 352 -14.83 -5.71 1.49
CA LYS A 352 -15.18 -4.50 2.24
C LYS A 352 -15.69 -3.36 1.36
N TYR A 353 -15.22 -3.30 0.12
CA TYR A 353 -15.67 -2.40 -0.94
C TYR A 353 -15.22 -2.96 -2.30
N SER A 354 -15.78 -2.42 -3.37
CA SER A 354 -15.39 -2.73 -4.75
C SER A 354 -14.83 -1.49 -5.44
N LEU A 355 -13.88 -1.71 -6.35
CA LEU A 355 -13.37 -0.67 -7.23
C LEU A 355 -14.31 -0.44 -8.42
N PRO A 356 -14.19 0.71 -9.12
CA PRO A 356 -14.87 0.91 -10.40
C PRO A 356 -14.55 -0.22 -11.37
N ALA A 357 -15.58 -0.82 -11.98
CA ALA A 357 -15.40 -1.89 -12.94
C ALA A 357 -14.72 -1.40 -14.25
N PRO A 358 -13.99 -2.28 -14.96
CA PRO A 358 -13.45 -1.96 -16.27
C PRO A 358 -14.55 -1.54 -17.25
N ARG A 359 -14.35 -0.42 -17.95
CA ARG A 359 -15.30 0.06 -18.99
C ARG A 359 -15.31 -0.84 -20.23
N ASP A 360 -14.17 -1.44 -20.55
CA ASP A 360 -14.03 -2.47 -21.56
C ASP A 360 -13.42 -3.73 -20.90
N PRO A 361 -14.26 -4.68 -20.47
CA PRO A 361 -13.80 -5.95 -19.88
C PRO A 361 -12.99 -6.82 -20.86
N THR A 362 -13.09 -6.55 -22.17
CA THR A 362 -12.38 -7.32 -23.21
C THR A 362 -10.98 -6.77 -23.49
N ALA A 363 -10.60 -5.64 -22.89
CA ALA A 363 -9.25 -5.12 -23.00
C ALA A 363 -8.23 -6.09 -22.36
N VAL A 364 -7.04 -6.20 -22.95
CA VAL A 364 -5.97 -7.10 -22.45
C VAL A 364 -5.60 -6.78 -20.99
N LEU A 365 -5.56 -5.50 -20.63
CA LEU A 365 -5.24 -5.07 -19.26
C LEU A 365 -6.37 -5.42 -18.27
N ALA A 366 -7.64 -5.33 -18.68
CA ALA A 366 -8.78 -5.71 -17.85
C ALA A 366 -8.81 -7.23 -17.60
N ARG A 367 -8.59 -8.05 -18.64
CA ARG A 367 -8.44 -9.51 -18.48
C ARG A 367 -7.28 -9.88 -17.56
N ARG A 368 -6.16 -9.17 -17.68
CA ARG A 368 -4.99 -9.39 -16.81
C ARG A 368 -5.30 -9.07 -15.35
N GLU A 369 -5.98 -7.95 -15.08
CA GLU A 369 -6.44 -7.58 -13.74
C GLU A 369 -7.33 -8.68 -13.14
N GLN A 370 -8.34 -9.13 -13.89
CA GLN A 370 -9.24 -10.19 -13.47
C GLN A 370 -8.49 -11.49 -13.17
N GLN A 371 -7.63 -11.95 -14.08
CA GLN A 371 -6.81 -13.16 -13.90
C GLN A 371 -5.92 -13.08 -12.66
N MET A 372 -5.33 -11.90 -12.37
CA MET A 372 -4.52 -11.72 -11.17
C MET A 372 -5.36 -11.79 -9.88
N MET A 373 -6.58 -11.24 -9.88
CA MET A 373 -7.48 -11.32 -8.74
C MET A 373 -7.96 -12.77 -8.49
N GLU A 374 -8.34 -13.48 -9.55
CA GLU A 374 -8.73 -14.90 -9.50
C GLU A 374 -7.58 -15.78 -9.00
N ALA A 375 -6.37 -15.58 -9.53
CA ALA A 375 -5.18 -16.30 -9.07
C ALA A 375 -4.86 -16.02 -7.60
N ALA A 376 -5.00 -14.77 -7.14
CA ALA A 376 -4.80 -14.41 -5.74
C ALA A 376 -5.80 -15.12 -4.81
N MET A 377 -7.09 -15.15 -5.19
CA MET A 377 -8.12 -15.88 -4.44
C MET A 377 -7.85 -17.39 -4.40
N SER A 378 -7.49 -17.99 -5.54
CA SER A 378 -7.12 -19.41 -5.59
C SER A 378 -5.96 -19.71 -4.65
N LYS A 379 -4.93 -18.85 -4.65
CA LYS A 379 -3.74 -19.06 -3.82
C LYS A 379 -4.05 -19.04 -2.33
N LEU A 380 -5.03 -18.27 -1.86
CA LEU A 380 -5.45 -18.29 -0.46
C LEU A 380 -5.98 -19.66 -0.03
N LYS A 381 -6.78 -20.29 -0.89
CA LYS A 381 -7.28 -21.65 -0.66
C LYS A 381 -6.13 -22.66 -0.65
N ASP A 382 -5.25 -22.59 -1.65
CA ASP A 382 -4.08 -23.48 -1.74
C ASP A 382 -3.17 -23.38 -0.51
N ILE A 383 -2.99 -22.17 0.05
CA ILE A 383 -2.22 -21.96 1.28
C ILE A 383 -2.88 -22.65 2.48
N ALA A 384 -4.19 -22.49 2.65
CA ALA A 384 -4.92 -23.11 3.75
C ALA A 384 -4.86 -24.65 3.66
N GLU A 385 -5.01 -25.21 2.46
CA GLU A 385 -4.88 -26.64 2.20
C GLU A 385 -3.46 -27.14 2.48
N ALA A 386 -2.43 -26.42 2.00
CA ALA A 386 -1.03 -26.78 2.28
C ALA A 386 -0.71 -26.78 3.78
N ILE A 387 -1.21 -25.78 4.54
CA ILE A 387 -1.07 -25.75 6.00
C ILE A 387 -1.77 -26.95 6.63
N GLY A 388 -3.01 -27.23 6.20
CA GLY A 388 -3.80 -28.37 6.67
C GLY A 388 -3.12 -29.72 6.42
N HIS A 389 -2.58 -29.94 5.22
CA HIS A 389 -1.85 -31.14 4.86
C HIS A 389 -0.61 -31.36 5.73
N ARG A 390 0.19 -30.31 5.95
CA ARG A 390 1.33 -30.37 6.87
C ARG A 390 0.88 -30.73 8.30
N MET A 391 -0.16 -30.08 8.81
CA MET A 391 -0.70 -30.36 10.15
C MET A 391 -1.23 -31.79 10.28
N ALA A 392 -1.95 -32.29 9.27
CA ALA A 392 -2.48 -33.65 9.24
C ALA A 392 -1.34 -34.68 9.24
N TYR A 393 -0.29 -34.45 8.44
CA TYR A 393 0.90 -35.31 8.43
C TYR A 393 1.59 -35.37 9.80
N GLU A 394 1.81 -34.22 10.44
CA GLU A 394 2.44 -34.15 11.76
C GLU A 394 1.62 -34.85 12.84
N ALA A 395 0.31 -34.61 12.87
CA ALA A 395 -0.60 -35.25 13.82
C ALA A 395 -0.64 -36.78 13.63
N ALA A 396 -0.68 -37.24 12.37
CA ALA A 396 -0.65 -38.66 12.05
C ALA A 396 0.68 -39.29 12.50
N ARG A 397 1.82 -38.63 12.26
CA ARG A 397 3.13 -39.10 12.69
C ARG A 397 3.25 -39.19 14.22
N GLU A 398 2.78 -38.19 14.96
CA GLU A 398 2.78 -38.19 16.43
C GLU A 398 1.87 -39.27 17.02
N SER A 399 0.76 -39.57 16.33
CA SER A 399 -0.18 -40.63 16.72
C SER A 399 0.31 -42.04 16.34
N GLY A 400 1.53 -42.18 15.81
CA GLY A 400 2.12 -43.47 15.43
C GLY A 400 1.61 -44.05 14.12
N ALA A 401 1.11 -43.21 13.19
CA ALA A 401 0.68 -43.68 11.88
C ALA A 401 1.81 -44.40 11.11
N CYS A 402 1.43 -45.40 10.30
CA CYS A 402 2.38 -46.20 9.54
C CYS A 402 3.27 -45.33 8.63
N PRO A 403 4.61 -45.48 8.65
CA PRO A 403 5.52 -44.68 7.82
C PRO A 403 5.25 -44.78 6.31
N LYS A 404 4.76 -45.93 5.82
CA LYS A 404 4.39 -46.12 4.41
C LYS A 404 3.20 -45.24 4.01
N VAL A 405 2.20 -45.17 4.88
CA VAL A 405 1.00 -44.32 4.70
C VAL A 405 1.38 -42.84 4.72
N LEU A 406 2.25 -42.43 5.64
CA LEU A 406 2.77 -41.06 5.70
C LEU A 406 3.52 -40.68 4.42
N ARG A 407 4.39 -41.56 3.91
CA ARG A 407 5.11 -41.35 2.65
C ARG A 407 4.16 -41.16 1.47
N LEU A 408 3.17 -42.04 1.33
CA LEU A 408 2.18 -41.91 0.26
C LEU A 408 1.35 -40.62 0.39
N TYR A 409 0.95 -40.25 1.62
CA TYR A 409 0.22 -39.01 1.88
C TYR A 409 1.02 -37.77 1.45
N GLU A 410 2.33 -37.74 1.73
CA GLU A 410 3.22 -36.66 1.27
C GLU A 410 3.26 -36.56 -0.27
N HIS A 411 3.37 -37.68 -0.98
CA HIS A 411 3.29 -37.70 -2.44
C HIS A 411 1.94 -37.19 -2.97
N MET A 412 0.83 -37.59 -2.34
CA MET A 412 -0.52 -37.16 -2.71
C MET A 412 -0.71 -35.64 -2.52
N CYS A 413 -0.20 -35.09 -1.42
CA CYS A 413 -0.37 -33.68 -1.09
C CYS A 413 0.54 -32.75 -1.91
N VAL A 414 1.75 -33.20 -2.24
CA VAL A 414 2.72 -32.37 -2.97
C VAL A 414 2.57 -32.52 -4.48
N GLY A 415 2.32 -33.74 -4.99
CA GLY A 415 2.13 -34.03 -6.40
C GLY A 415 3.20 -33.40 -7.30
N THR A 416 2.78 -32.79 -8.41
CA THR A 416 3.66 -32.07 -9.36
C THR A 416 4.20 -30.73 -8.81
N GLY A 417 3.77 -30.32 -7.62
CA GLY A 417 4.24 -29.13 -6.91
C GLY A 417 5.66 -29.27 -6.34
N PHE A 418 6.22 -30.49 -6.27
CA PHE A 418 7.54 -30.75 -5.69
C PHE A 418 8.66 -29.90 -6.31
N ARG A 419 8.59 -29.67 -7.63
CA ARG A 419 9.54 -28.84 -8.38
C ARG A 419 9.64 -27.40 -7.87
N GLN A 420 8.59 -26.88 -7.24
CA GLN A 420 8.59 -25.53 -6.67
C GLN A 420 9.42 -25.43 -5.38
N PHE A 421 9.72 -26.56 -4.73
CA PHE A 421 10.41 -26.61 -3.44
C PHE A 421 11.77 -27.33 -3.50
N SER A 422 12.03 -28.11 -4.55
CA SER A 422 13.33 -28.72 -4.85
C SER A 422 13.74 -28.43 -6.29
N PRO A 423 14.65 -27.46 -6.53
CA PRO A 423 15.17 -27.15 -7.87
C PRO A 423 16.19 -28.20 -8.37
N ASP A 424 16.50 -29.22 -7.57
CA ASP A 424 17.38 -30.33 -7.94
C ASP A 424 16.60 -31.37 -8.74
N ASP A 425 16.88 -31.43 -10.04
CA ASP A 425 16.21 -32.34 -10.99
C ASP A 425 16.41 -33.83 -10.61
N HIS A 426 17.52 -34.20 -9.94
CA HIS A 426 17.72 -35.58 -9.48
C HIS A 426 16.78 -35.95 -8.33
N LYS A 427 16.54 -35.02 -7.40
CA LYS A 427 15.58 -35.21 -6.30
C LYS A 427 14.14 -35.21 -6.78
N LEU A 428 13.84 -34.40 -7.80
CA LEU A 428 12.52 -34.40 -8.44
C LEU A 428 12.24 -35.76 -9.10
N GLN A 429 13.19 -36.27 -9.89
CA GLN A 429 13.04 -37.58 -10.54
C GLN A 429 12.87 -38.70 -9.52
N ALA A 430 13.71 -38.73 -8.46
CA ALA A 430 13.60 -39.73 -7.40
C ALA A 430 12.25 -39.66 -6.65
N PHE A 431 11.69 -38.46 -6.47
CA PHE A 431 10.38 -38.27 -5.84
C PHE A 431 9.23 -38.74 -6.75
N GLU A 432 9.32 -38.48 -8.05
CA GLU A 432 8.33 -38.94 -9.04
C GLU A 432 8.38 -40.46 -9.22
N ASP A 433 9.58 -41.05 -9.30
CA ASP A 433 9.78 -42.50 -9.45
C ASP A 433 9.26 -43.27 -8.22
N ALA A 434 9.44 -42.72 -7.01
CA ALA A 434 8.97 -43.32 -5.76
C ALA A 434 7.44 -43.28 -5.57
N ALA A 435 6.71 -42.47 -6.35
CA ALA A 435 5.27 -42.28 -6.16
C ALA A 435 4.49 -43.58 -6.43
N ALA A 436 4.81 -44.28 -7.52
CA ALA A 436 4.16 -45.55 -7.87
C ALA A 436 4.45 -46.66 -6.85
N GLU A 437 5.68 -46.72 -6.34
CA GLU A 437 6.08 -47.65 -5.30
C GLU A 437 5.34 -47.38 -3.98
N ALA A 438 5.18 -46.12 -3.60
CA ALA A 438 4.43 -45.73 -2.40
C ALA A 438 2.95 -46.18 -2.44
N TYR A 439 2.31 -46.16 -3.61
CA TYR A 439 0.96 -46.72 -3.78
C TYR A 439 0.93 -48.23 -3.58
N ASN A 440 1.87 -48.96 -4.17
CA ASN A 440 1.96 -50.41 -4.04
C ASN A 440 2.23 -50.84 -2.59
N ASP A 441 3.07 -50.09 -1.88
CA ASP A 441 3.46 -50.34 -0.49
C ASP A 441 2.28 -50.29 0.49
N VAL A 442 1.26 -49.46 0.20
CA VAL A 442 0.07 -49.27 1.05
C VAL A 442 -1.11 -50.12 0.59
N PHE A 443 -1.12 -50.59 -0.66
CA PHE A 443 -2.25 -51.29 -1.26
C PHE A 443 -2.68 -52.55 -0.51
N ALA A 444 -1.73 -53.40 -0.11
CA ALA A 444 -2.04 -54.62 0.64
C ALA A 444 -2.61 -54.32 2.04
N ASP A 445 -2.04 -53.34 2.74
CA ASP A 445 -2.50 -52.89 4.06
C ASP A 445 -3.93 -52.31 3.97
N MET A 446 -4.22 -51.57 2.89
CA MET A 446 -5.54 -51.03 2.61
C MET A 446 -6.57 -52.14 2.36
N LEU A 447 -6.27 -53.14 1.52
CA LEU A 447 -7.17 -54.28 1.29
C LEU A 447 -7.46 -55.06 2.58
N GLN A 448 -6.47 -55.21 3.44
CA GLN A 448 -6.65 -55.85 4.75
C GLN A 448 -7.58 -55.03 5.65
N SER A 449 -7.44 -53.70 5.66
CA SER A 449 -8.28 -52.80 6.48
C SER A 449 -9.77 -52.81 6.09
N LEU A 450 -10.10 -53.19 4.84
CA LEU A 450 -11.47 -53.28 4.35
C LEU A 450 -12.23 -54.52 4.87
N GLN A 451 -11.53 -55.54 5.37
CA GLN A 451 -12.19 -56.81 5.74
C GLN A 451 -12.93 -56.76 7.09
N ASN A 452 -12.67 -55.76 7.93
CA ASN A 452 -13.32 -55.53 9.23
C ASN A 452 -13.24 -54.04 9.59
N SER A 453 -13.72 -53.17 8.70
CA SER A 453 -13.59 -51.73 8.91
C SER A 453 -14.60 -51.26 9.95
N GLU A 454 -14.21 -50.35 10.84
CA GLU A 454 -15.17 -49.62 11.68
C GLU A 454 -16.21 -48.88 10.81
N ALA A 455 -15.86 -48.57 9.55
CA ALA A 455 -16.77 -47.97 8.58
C ALA A 455 -17.94 -48.85 8.17
N ASP A 456 -17.83 -50.17 8.32
CA ASP A 456 -18.91 -51.10 7.98
C ASP A 456 -20.15 -50.86 8.86
N ALA A 457 -19.96 -50.39 10.10
CA ALA A 457 -21.04 -50.10 11.03
C ALA A 457 -21.98 -48.98 10.55
N TYR A 458 -21.51 -48.10 9.67
CA TYR A 458 -22.28 -46.97 9.13
C TYR A 458 -22.35 -46.94 7.59
N THR A 459 -21.84 -47.98 6.91
CA THR A 459 -21.90 -48.09 5.45
C THR A 459 -23.19 -48.78 5.02
N THR A 460 -24.08 -48.06 4.34
CA THR A 460 -25.37 -48.57 3.85
C THR A 460 -25.42 -48.74 2.32
N ALA A 461 -24.28 -48.54 1.66
CA ALA A 461 -24.18 -48.62 0.20
C ALA A 461 -24.51 -50.05 -0.27
N PRO A 462 -25.51 -50.25 -1.15
CA PRO A 462 -25.97 -51.59 -1.52
C PRO A 462 -24.95 -52.36 -2.38
N ILE A 463 -24.01 -51.67 -3.01
CA ILE A 463 -22.94 -52.24 -3.85
C ILE A 463 -21.88 -53.02 -3.08
N MET A 464 -21.90 -52.99 -1.74
CA MET A 464 -20.85 -53.58 -0.90
C MET A 464 -20.84 -55.12 -0.91
N SER A 465 -21.93 -55.76 -1.32
CA SER A 465 -22.00 -57.22 -1.48
C SER A 465 -23.08 -57.61 -2.49
N ASP A 466 -22.94 -58.78 -3.11
CA ASP A 466 -23.97 -59.33 -3.99
C ASP A 466 -25.32 -59.47 -3.28
N LYS A 467 -25.30 -59.78 -1.98
CA LYS A 467 -26.51 -59.93 -1.16
C LYS A 467 -27.22 -58.59 -0.94
N SER A 468 -26.49 -57.56 -0.52
CA SER A 468 -27.07 -56.21 -0.34
C SER A 468 -27.51 -55.61 -1.67
N TRP A 469 -26.79 -55.91 -2.75
CA TRP A 469 -27.13 -55.47 -4.10
C TRP A 469 -28.40 -56.13 -4.60
N ALA A 470 -28.54 -57.45 -4.44
CA ALA A 470 -29.76 -58.18 -4.78
C ALA A 470 -30.98 -57.66 -4.00
N VAL A 471 -30.84 -57.46 -2.68
CA VAL A 471 -31.91 -56.89 -1.84
C VAL A 471 -32.29 -55.47 -2.30
N PHE A 472 -31.32 -54.67 -2.74
CA PHE A 472 -31.57 -53.34 -3.27
C PHE A 472 -32.28 -53.38 -4.63
N VAL A 473 -31.85 -54.25 -5.55
CA VAL A 473 -32.48 -54.47 -6.86
C VAL A 473 -33.91 -55.01 -6.71
N ASP A 474 -34.15 -55.94 -5.80
CA ASP A 474 -35.48 -56.50 -5.53
C ASP A 474 -36.48 -55.48 -4.96
N LYS A 475 -35.96 -54.46 -4.26
CA LYS A 475 -36.77 -53.33 -3.77
C LYS A 475 -37.06 -52.30 -4.86
N MET A 476 -36.41 -52.37 -6.02
CA MET A 476 -36.69 -51.47 -7.13
C MET A 476 -37.98 -51.88 -7.85
N GLN A 477 -38.69 -50.89 -8.37
CA GLN A 477 -39.86 -51.14 -9.19
C GLN A 477 -39.43 -51.77 -10.53
N ALA A 478 -39.82 -53.02 -10.75
CA ALA A 478 -39.57 -53.72 -12.01
C ALA A 478 -40.79 -53.65 -12.94
N PHE A 479 -40.58 -53.28 -14.20
CA PHE A 479 -41.58 -53.34 -15.27
C PHE A 479 -41.26 -54.53 -16.19
N LYS A 480 -42.14 -55.53 -16.24
CA LYS A 480 -41.96 -56.74 -17.05
C LYS A 480 -42.80 -56.69 -18.34
N SER A 481 -42.31 -57.29 -19.42
CA SER A 481 -43.01 -57.41 -20.71
C SER A 481 -44.29 -58.26 -20.59
N LEU A 482 -45.40 -57.79 -21.17
CA LEU A 482 -46.65 -58.54 -21.34
C LEU A 482 -46.70 -59.18 -22.73
N THR A 483 -46.12 -60.37 -22.91
CA THR A 483 -46.27 -61.19 -24.14
C THR A 483 -46.14 -62.68 -23.78
N GLY A 484 -47.09 -63.59 -24.06
CA GLY A 484 -48.26 -63.45 -24.92
C GLY A 484 -49.39 -64.48 -24.69
N ASN A 485 -50.49 -64.17 -25.38
CA ASN A 485 -51.78 -64.85 -25.53
C ASN A 485 -51.86 -66.36 -25.28
N ALA A 486 -52.91 -66.76 -24.55
CA ALA A 486 -53.97 -67.59 -25.14
C ALA A 486 -55.32 -67.32 -24.44
N ARG A 487 -56.25 -66.70 -25.17
CA ARG A 487 -57.70 -66.88 -24.96
C ARG A 487 -58.11 -68.16 -25.69
N GLY A 488 -58.91 -69.02 -25.07
CA GLY A 488 -59.63 -70.10 -25.75
C GLY A 488 -60.35 -71.06 -24.81
N ALA A 489 -61.69 -70.97 -24.82
CA ALA A 489 -62.72 -71.80 -24.15
C ALA A 489 -62.92 -71.61 -22.64
#